data_AF-A0A359M5T4-F1
#
_entry.id   AF-A0A359M5T4-F1
#
_cell.length_a   1.000
_cell.length_b   1.000
_cell.length_c   1.000
_cell.angle_alpha   90.00
_cell.angle_beta   90.00
_cell.angle_gamma   90.00
#
_symmetry.space_group_name_H-M   'P 1'
#
loop_
_entity.id
_entity.type
_entity.pdbx_description
1 polymer ?
#
loop_
_entity_poly.entity_id
_entity_poly.type
_entity_poly.pdbx_seq_one_letter_code
_entity_poly.pdbx_strand_id
1 'polypeptide(L)'
;ELTLRMAELSAALGEAGRAATGRNPDEPWRQFLNLILLELGGEGDYTARQLAAELELLMSSLEAAGARRIAACDVAPILRLVRSFGFHLASLDIRQNSAFHDRAIAQLLEVAGLEGGDYPAWPKDRRLELLRRELASPRPFAGVTSTLGPEAQATVGVLRLVQEHVARRGPEGIGTLIVSMTRDETDLLNVYLLGREAGLVRHTPEGLVSDVPVTPLFETIDDLARSGAVLPAFLDHPVTRRTLEALRVRDGRERPLQDVMIGYSD
;
A
#
# COMPACT_ATOMS: atom_id res chain seq x y z
N GLU A 1 19.48 -15.75 -21.81
CA GLU A 1 18.61 -14.95 -20.92
C GLU A 1 19.11 -13.52 -20.75
N LEU A 2 20.32 -13.31 -20.18
CA LEU A 2 20.92 -11.97 -20.00
C LEU A 2 20.87 -11.10 -21.27
N THR A 3 21.34 -11.61 -22.41
CA THR A 3 21.36 -10.88 -23.68
C THR A 3 19.96 -10.49 -24.17
N LEU A 4 18.96 -11.34 -23.95
CA LEU A 4 17.57 -11.04 -24.31
C LEU A 4 17.05 -9.88 -23.45
N ARG A 5 17.26 -9.95 -22.13
CA ARG A 5 16.87 -8.87 -21.21
C ARG A 5 17.58 -7.55 -21.51
N MET A 6 18.87 -7.60 -21.86
CA MET A 6 19.61 -6.41 -22.29
C MET A 6 19.01 -5.78 -23.55
N ALA A 7 18.58 -6.59 -24.53
CA ALA A 7 17.94 -6.09 -25.74
C ALA A 7 16.59 -5.44 -25.43
N GLU A 8 15.78 -6.03 -24.55
CA GLU A 8 14.51 -5.46 -24.08
C GLU A 8 14.71 -4.11 -23.40
N LEU A 9 15.61 -4.04 -22.41
CA LEU A 9 15.95 -2.80 -21.71
C LEU A 9 16.49 -1.74 -22.66
N SER A 10 17.42 -2.11 -23.54
CA SER A 10 17.97 -1.18 -24.52
C SER A 10 16.91 -0.65 -25.47
N ALA A 11 15.92 -1.45 -25.85
CA ALA A 11 14.82 -1.02 -26.70
C ALA A 11 13.88 -0.07 -25.95
N ALA A 12 13.52 -0.40 -24.70
CA ALA A 12 12.67 0.44 -23.85
C ALA A 12 13.31 1.81 -23.57
N LEU A 13 14.63 1.85 -23.34
CA LEU A 13 15.41 3.06 -23.06
C LEU A 13 15.82 3.84 -24.33
N GLY A 14 15.39 3.39 -25.52
CA GLY A 14 15.59 4.10 -26.77
C GLY A 14 17.06 4.37 -27.12
N GLU A 15 17.37 5.61 -27.48
CA GLU A 15 18.73 6.01 -27.88
C GLU A 15 19.72 5.94 -26.72
N ALA A 16 19.31 6.33 -25.51
CA ALA A 16 20.14 6.25 -24.32
C ALA A 16 20.46 4.79 -23.97
N GLY A 17 19.50 3.88 -24.14
CA GLY A 17 19.70 2.44 -24.00
C GLY A 17 20.74 1.89 -24.98
N ARG A 18 20.60 2.22 -26.28
CA ARG A 18 21.58 1.82 -27.31
C ARG A 18 22.98 2.37 -27.03
N ALA A 19 23.07 3.61 -26.57
CA ALA A 19 24.33 4.22 -26.17
C ALA A 19 24.95 3.52 -24.95
N ALA A 20 24.13 3.13 -23.96
CA ALA A 20 24.57 2.41 -22.77
C ALA A 20 25.12 1.01 -23.11
N THR A 21 24.46 0.28 -24.03
CA THR A 21 24.96 -1.01 -24.54
C THR A 21 26.17 -0.88 -25.45
N GLY A 22 26.32 0.23 -26.18
CA GLY A 22 27.47 0.48 -27.04
C GLY A 22 28.77 0.78 -26.27
N ARG A 23 28.68 1.12 -24.99
CA ARG A 23 29.85 1.31 -24.11
C ARG A 23 30.40 -0.04 -23.65
N ASN A 24 31.72 -0.14 -23.54
CA ASN A 24 32.43 -1.36 -23.08
C ASN A 24 32.08 -2.58 -23.94
N PRO A 25 32.47 -2.59 -25.23
CA PRO A 25 32.21 -3.73 -26.11
C PRO A 25 32.79 -5.01 -25.50
N ASP A 26 32.08 -6.13 -25.72
CA ASP A 26 32.43 -7.45 -25.20
C ASP A 26 32.43 -7.58 -23.66
N GLU A 27 31.92 -6.58 -22.92
CA GLU A 27 31.72 -6.62 -21.48
C GLU A 27 30.22 -6.72 -21.11
N PRO A 28 29.55 -7.87 -21.34
CA PRO A 28 28.08 -7.97 -21.26
C PRO A 28 27.51 -7.65 -19.87
N TRP A 29 28.19 -8.04 -18.79
CA TRP A 29 27.75 -7.71 -17.43
C TRP A 29 27.83 -6.21 -17.14
N ARG A 30 28.85 -5.52 -17.67
CA ARG A 30 28.99 -4.08 -17.50
C ARG A 30 28.01 -3.30 -18.36
N GLN A 31 27.76 -3.77 -19.58
CA GLN A 31 26.70 -3.24 -20.45
C GLN A 31 25.32 -3.38 -19.79
N PHE A 32 25.05 -4.54 -19.17
CA PHE A 32 23.81 -4.74 -18.43
C PHE A 32 23.69 -3.80 -17.23
N LEU A 33 24.76 -3.65 -16.43
CA LEU A 33 24.78 -2.68 -15.32
C LEU A 33 24.59 -1.22 -15.79
N ASN A 34 25.11 -0.84 -16.96
CA ASN A 34 24.88 0.49 -17.51
C ASN A 34 23.39 0.75 -17.80
N LEU A 35 22.65 -0.27 -18.27
CA LEU A 35 21.21 -0.18 -18.49
C LEU A 35 20.47 -0.04 -17.16
N ILE A 36 20.83 -0.84 -16.15
CA ILE A 36 20.27 -0.75 -14.79
C ILE A 36 20.49 0.64 -14.20
N LEU A 37 21.69 1.20 -14.33
CA LEU A 37 22.01 2.54 -13.83
C LEU A 37 21.21 3.63 -14.54
N LEU A 38 20.90 3.44 -15.83
CA LEU A 38 20.08 4.38 -16.59
C LEU A 38 18.62 4.35 -16.12
N GLU A 39 18.06 3.17 -15.87
CA GLU A 39 16.71 3.01 -15.27
C GLU A 39 16.65 3.66 -13.89
N LEU A 40 17.64 3.41 -13.02
CA LEU A 40 17.72 3.99 -11.68
C LEU A 40 17.83 5.52 -11.67
N GLY A 41 18.45 6.10 -12.69
CA GLY A 41 18.58 7.55 -12.84
C GLY A 41 17.39 8.22 -13.54
N GLY A 42 16.44 7.45 -14.05
CA GLY A 42 15.26 7.95 -14.75
C GLY A 42 14.10 8.33 -13.83
N GLU A 43 13.10 8.99 -14.40
CA GLU A 43 11.81 9.26 -13.74
C GLU A 43 10.75 8.17 -14.05
N GLY A 44 11.17 7.05 -14.62
CA GLY A 44 10.28 5.96 -15.04
C GLY A 44 9.77 5.10 -13.88
N ASP A 45 8.88 4.16 -14.20
CA ASP A 45 8.24 3.23 -13.25
C ASP A 45 9.15 2.09 -12.80
N TYR A 46 10.47 2.33 -12.73
CA TYR A 46 11.45 1.32 -12.34
C TYR A 46 11.37 1.07 -10.83
N THR A 47 11.18 -0.19 -10.44
CA THR A 47 10.89 -0.61 -9.07
C THR A 47 12.04 -1.39 -8.45
N ALA A 48 12.10 -1.41 -7.12
CA ALA A 48 13.04 -2.25 -6.40
C ALA A 48 12.89 -3.75 -6.72
N ARG A 49 11.66 -4.20 -7.05
CA ARG A 49 11.40 -5.58 -7.49
C ARG A 49 12.06 -5.89 -8.83
N GLN A 50 11.98 -4.97 -9.79
CA GLN A 50 12.67 -5.11 -11.07
C GLN A 50 14.18 -5.12 -10.86
N LEU A 51 14.72 -4.22 -10.03
CA LEU A 51 16.14 -4.24 -9.68
C LEU A 51 16.58 -5.56 -9.03
N ALA A 52 15.79 -6.11 -8.12
CA ALA A 52 16.08 -7.40 -7.52
C ALA A 52 16.13 -8.52 -8.58
N ALA A 53 15.14 -8.58 -9.47
CA ALA A 53 15.10 -9.57 -10.55
C ALA A 53 16.28 -9.43 -11.51
N GLU A 54 16.70 -8.20 -11.82
CA GLU A 54 17.85 -7.93 -12.69
C GLU A 54 19.18 -8.30 -12.01
N LEU A 55 19.32 -8.04 -10.71
CA LEU A 55 20.48 -8.48 -9.93
C LEU A 55 20.52 -10.02 -9.79
N GLU A 56 19.38 -10.69 -9.66
CA GLU A 56 19.27 -12.15 -9.66
C GLU A 56 19.71 -12.76 -11.00
N LEU A 57 19.30 -12.13 -12.11
CA LEU A 57 19.72 -12.53 -13.45
C LEU A 57 21.23 -12.32 -13.66
N LEU A 58 21.78 -11.20 -13.18
CA LEU A 58 23.22 -10.93 -13.20
C LEU A 58 23.99 -11.99 -12.39
N MET A 59 23.51 -12.28 -11.18
CA MET A 59 24.10 -13.29 -10.29
C MET A 59 24.13 -14.67 -10.96
N SER A 60 22.99 -15.10 -11.51
CA SER A 60 22.85 -16.39 -12.20
C SER A 60 23.77 -16.49 -13.43
N SER A 61 23.91 -15.39 -14.19
CA SER A 61 24.81 -15.34 -15.35
C SER A 61 26.28 -15.43 -14.96
N LEU A 62 26.71 -14.76 -13.89
CA LEU A 62 28.07 -14.84 -13.37
C LEU A 62 28.40 -16.25 -12.88
N GLU A 63 27.47 -16.90 -12.17
CA GLU A 63 27.65 -18.26 -11.67
C GLU A 63 27.77 -19.28 -12.80
N ALA A 64 26.97 -19.16 -13.85
CA ALA A 64 27.04 -20.00 -15.05
C ALA A 64 28.39 -19.87 -15.78
N ALA A 65 29.01 -18.69 -15.72
CA ALA A 65 30.34 -18.43 -16.28
C ALA A 65 31.50 -18.81 -15.33
N GLY A 66 31.21 -19.40 -14.15
CA GLY A 66 32.22 -19.79 -13.16
C GLY A 66 32.70 -18.65 -12.25
N ALA A 67 32.17 -17.43 -12.39
CA ALA A 67 32.54 -16.24 -11.62
C ALA A 67 31.83 -16.15 -10.25
N ARG A 68 31.74 -17.28 -9.53
CA ARG A 68 30.96 -17.40 -8.29
C ARG A 68 31.38 -16.43 -7.19
N ARG A 69 32.67 -16.09 -7.11
CA ARG A 69 33.17 -15.15 -6.09
C ARG A 69 32.61 -13.74 -6.31
N ILE A 70 32.53 -13.28 -7.56
CA ILE A 70 31.97 -11.97 -7.90
C ILE A 70 30.47 -11.95 -7.59
N ALA A 71 29.74 -13.00 -7.99
CA ALA A 71 28.32 -13.15 -7.67
C ALA A 71 28.05 -13.05 -6.15
N ALA A 72 28.83 -13.78 -5.34
CA ALA A 72 28.63 -13.84 -3.90
C ALA A 72 29.12 -12.59 -3.13
N CYS A 73 30.24 -11.99 -3.56
CA CYS A 73 30.87 -10.89 -2.84
C CYS A 73 30.41 -9.50 -3.30
N ASP A 74 30.05 -9.34 -4.58
CA ASP A 74 29.75 -8.02 -5.15
C ASP A 74 28.24 -7.85 -5.43
N VAL A 75 27.57 -8.88 -5.97
CA VAL A 75 26.15 -8.78 -6.35
C VAL A 75 25.22 -9.12 -5.18
N ALA A 76 25.47 -10.23 -4.48
CA ALA A 76 24.58 -10.70 -3.42
C ALA A 76 24.39 -9.70 -2.25
N PRO A 77 25.40 -8.90 -1.82
CA PRO A 77 25.16 -7.86 -0.82
C PRO A 77 24.18 -6.78 -1.31
N ILE A 78 24.30 -6.33 -2.55
CA ILE A 78 23.38 -5.32 -3.12
C ILE A 78 21.98 -5.90 -3.26
N LEU A 79 21.84 -7.13 -3.76
CA LEU A 79 20.54 -7.80 -3.84
C LEU A 79 19.87 -7.90 -2.45
N ARG A 80 20.65 -8.20 -1.40
CA ARG A 80 20.15 -8.19 -0.02
C ARG A 80 19.69 -6.80 0.41
N LEU A 81 20.43 -5.74 0.11
CA LEU A 81 20.01 -4.37 0.41
C LEU A 81 18.70 -4.02 -0.29
N VAL A 82 18.58 -4.33 -1.58
CA VAL A 82 17.38 -4.05 -2.37
C VAL A 82 16.17 -4.83 -1.82
N ARG A 83 16.34 -6.11 -1.47
CA ARG A 83 15.27 -6.93 -0.88
C ARG A 83 14.87 -6.47 0.52
N SER A 84 15.81 -5.95 1.32
CA SER A 84 15.53 -5.50 2.69
C SER A 84 14.94 -4.09 2.76
N PHE A 85 15.41 -3.18 1.93
CA PHE A 85 15.13 -1.75 2.04
C PHE A 85 14.29 -1.19 0.88
N GLY A 86 14.22 -1.91 -0.24
CA GLY A 86 13.62 -1.40 -1.47
C GLY A 86 14.17 -0.03 -1.87
N PHE A 87 13.30 0.82 -2.41
CA PHE A 87 13.59 2.24 -2.68
C PHE A 87 13.01 3.17 -1.60
N HIS A 88 12.54 2.62 -0.48
CA HIS A 88 11.87 3.37 0.57
C HIS A 88 12.63 3.39 1.90
N LEU A 89 13.70 2.58 2.05
CA LEU A 89 14.51 2.39 3.27
C LEU A 89 13.71 1.77 4.43
N ALA A 90 12.60 2.37 4.83
CA ALA A 90 11.68 1.82 5.80
C ALA A 90 10.25 2.10 5.35
N SER A 91 9.35 1.14 5.54
CA SER A 91 7.93 1.37 5.32
C SER A 91 7.36 2.20 6.46
N LEU A 92 6.45 3.11 6.14
CA LEU A 92 5.80 3.99 7.11
C LEU A 92 4.40 3.48 7.45
N ASP A 93 4.17 3.17 8.72
CA ASP A 93 2.84 2.92 9.27
C ASP A 93 2.16 4.24 9.67
N ILE A 94 0.85 4.32 9.43
CA ILE A 94 0.06 5.53 9.69
C ILE A 94 -0.97 5.19 10.75
N ARG A 95 -0.83 5.81 11.91
CA ARG A 95 -1.67 5.54 13.08
C ARG A 95 -2.57 6.72 13.40
N GLN A 96 -3.85 6.45 13.64
CA GLN A 96 -4.81 7.45 14.14
C GLN A 96 -5.84 6.81 15.06
N ASN A 97 -6.38 7.59 15.99
CA ASN A 97 -7.40 7.19 16.94
C ASN A 97 -8.79 7.07 16.28
N SER A 98 -9.51 6.00 16.59
CA SER A 98 -10.86 5.71 16.06
C SER A 98 -11.87 6.86 16.28
N ALA A 99 -11.82 7.55 17.41
CA ALA A 99 -12.71 8.68 17.69
C ALA A 99 -12.47 9.87 16.76
N PHE A 100 -11.26 10.01 16.20
CA PHE A 100 -10.97 11.01 15.18
C PHE A 100 -11.66 10.66 13.86
N HIS A 101 -11.68 9.37 13.50
CA HIS A 101 -12.42 8.88 12.33
C HIS A 101 -13.93 9.10 12.49
N ASP A 102 -14.50 8.84 13.68
CA ASP A 102 -15.91 9.10 13.96
C ASP A 102 -16.30 10.57 13.69
N ARG A 103 -15.48 11.52 14.16
CA ARG A 103 -15.72 12.95 13.94
C ARG A 103 -15.56 13.34 12.47
N ALA A 104 -14.57 12.77 11.78
CA ALA A 104 -14.39 12.98 10.35
C ALA A 104 -15.60 12.48 9.54
N ILE A 105 -16.15 11.30 9.88
CA ILE A 105 -17.37 10.78 9.24
C ILE A 105 -18.57 11.70 9.51
N ALA A 106 -18.76 12.17 10.75
CA ALA A 106 -19.84 13.12 11.05
C ALA A 106 -19.80 14.36 10.16
N GLN A 107 -18.62 14.99 10.05
CA GLN A 107 -18.42 16.17 9.22
C GLN A 107 -18.65 15.90 7.73
N LEU A 108 -18.28 14.72 7.23
CA LEU A 108 -18.54 14.33 5.85
C LEU A 108 -20.03 14.10 5.58
N LEU A 109 -20.76 13.50 6.52
CA LEU A 109 -22.21 13.31 6.42
C LEU A 109 -22.94 14.66 6.38
N GLU A 110 -22.55 15.61 7.23
CA GLU A 110 -23.09 16.97 7.22
C GLU A 110 -22.84 17.68 5.89
N VAL A 111 -21.61 17.59 5.35
CA VAL A 111 -21.26 18.15 4.03
C VAL A 111 -22.10 17.54 2.90
N ALA A 112 -22.43 16.24 3.00
CA ALA A 112 -23.28 15.55 2.04
C ALA A 112 -24.79 15.88 2.21
N GLY A 113 -25.17 16.70 3.19
CA GLY A 113 -26.56 17.00 3.51
C GLY A 113 -27.31 15.81 4.13
N LEU A 114 -26.60 14.87 4.73
CA LEU A 114 -27.17 13.71 5.42
C LEU A 114 -27.25 13.97 6.92
N GLU A 115 -28.25 13.40 7.59
CA GLU A 115 -28.29 13.36 9.04
C GLU A 115 -27.14 12.49 9.56
N GLY A 116 -26.18 13.10 10.25
CA GLY A 116 -24.95 12.42 10.67
C GLY A 116 -24.03 13.18 11.60
N GLY A 117 -24.35 14.43 11.99
CA GLY A 117 -23.48 15.24 12.86
C GLY A 117 -23.19 14.61 14.22
N ASP A 118 -24.08 13.74 14.71
CA ASP A 118 -23.95 12.98 15.95
C ASP A 118 -23.43 11.54 15.74
N TYR A 119 -22.81 11.23 14.59
CA TYR A 119 -22.25 9.91 14.29
C TYR A 119 -21.42 9.28 15.44
N PRO A 120 -20.55 10.02 16.17
CA PRO A 120 -19.81 9.48 17.32
C PRO A 120 -20.69 8.95 18.46
N ALA A 121 -21.96 9.34 18.53
CA ALA A 121 -22.93 8.88 19.52
C ALA A 121 -23.86 7.78 18.98
N TRP A 122 -23.78 7.43 17.69
CA TRP A 122 -24.68 6.44 17.10
C TRP A 122 -24.45 5.04 17.69
N PRO A 123 -25.52 4.25 17.91
CA PRO A 123 -25.41 2.83 18.20
C PRO A 123 -24.69 2.09 17.07
N LYS A 124 -23.92 1.06 17.43
CA LYS A 124 -23.13 0.25 16.50
C LYS A 124 -23.92 -0.24 15.29
N ASP A 125 -25.12 -0.78 15.51
CA ASP A 125 -25.95 -1.33 14.42
C ASP A 125 -26.33 -0.25 13.38
N ARG A 126 -26.58 0.98 13.82
CA ARG A 126 -26.87 2.11 12.93
C ARG A 126 -25.65 2.50 12.11
N ARG A 127 -24.45 2.50 12.73
CA ARG A 127 -23.18 2.75 12.02
C ARG A 127 -22.91 1.68 10.98
N LEU A 128 -23.12 0.41 11.34
CA LEU A 128 -22.89 -0.72 10.45
C LEU A 128 -23.84 -0.69 9.24
N GLU A 129 -25.10 -0.31 9.44
CA GLU A 129 -26.06 -0.14 8.35
C GLU A 129 -25.64 0.97 7.38
N LEU A 130 -25.19 2.13 7.91
CA LEU A 130 -24.59 3.18 7.08
C LEU A 130 -23.39 2.64 6.29
N LEU A 131 -22.44 1.99 6.97
CA LEU A 131 -21.21 1.50 6.36
C LEU A 131 -21.47 0.46 5.27
N ARG A 132 -22.40 -0.47 5.49
CA ARG A 132 -22.80 -1.46 4.47
C ARG A 132 -23.35 -0.80 3.22
N ARG A 133 -24.23 0.19 3.39
CA ARG A 133 -24.82 0.93 2.27
C ARG A 133 -23.78 1.76 1.52
N GLU A 134 -22.96 2.51 2.25
CA GLU A 134 -22.04 3.46 1.64
C GLU A 134 -20.81 2.76 1.03
N LEU A 135 -20.30 1.69 1.64
CA LEU A 135 -19.19 0.90 1.09
C LEU A 135 -19.60 0.00 -0.09
N ALA A 136 -20.90 -0.07 -0.41
CA ALA A 136 -21.40 -0.65 -1.65
C ALA A 136 -21.38 0.35 -2.82
N SER A 137 -21.11 1.64 -2.56
CA SER A 137 -21.14 2.72 -3.55
C SER A 137 -19.77 3.40 -3.67
N PRO A 138 -19.25 3.62 -4.89
CA PRO A 138 -18.02 4.38 -5.09
C PRO A 138 -18.22 5.90 -4.97
N ARG A 139 -19.46 6.37 -4.80
CA ARG A 139 -19.80 7.79 -4.78
C ARG A 139 -19.20 8.48 -3.54
N PRO A 140 -18.39 9.53 -3.70
CA PRO A 140 -17.91 10.31 -2.56
C PRO A 140 -19.04 11.13 -1.92
N PHE A 141 -18.86 11.49 -0.65
CA PHE A 141 -19.72 12.41 0.09
C PHE A 141 -19.47 13.85 -0.31
N ALA A 142 -18.19 14.23 -0.40
CA ALA A 142 -17.77 15.60 -0.66
C ALA A 142 -17.39 15.80 -2.12
N GLY A 143 -17.80 16.92 -2.69
CA GLY A 143 -17.33 17.37 -4.01
C GLY A 143 -15.95 18.04 -3.92
N VAL A 144 -15.32 18.26 -5.07
CA VAL A 144 -13.99 18.91 -5.15
C VAL A 144 -13.98 20.32 -4.53
N THR A 145 -15.12 21.03 -4.57
CA THR A 145 -15.27 22.39 -4.02
C THR A 145 -15.86 22.41 -2.60
N SER A 146 -16.11 21.26 -1.99
CA SER A 146 -16.69 21.19 -0.65
C SER A 146 -15.65 21.60 0.41
N THR A 147 -16.05 22.44 1.36
CA THR A 147 -15.25 22.73 2.55
C THR A 147 -15.51 21.66 3.60
N LEU A 148 -14.47 20.93 3.99
CA LEU A 148 -14.55 19.92 5.04
C LEU A 148 -14.34 20.54 6.42
N GLY A 149 -14.94 19.93 7.44
CA GLY A 149 -14.60 20.22 8.84
C GLY A 149 -13.16 19.80 9.18
N PRO A 150 -12.61 20.26 10.32
CA PRO A 150 -11.18 20.09 10.63
C PRO A 150 -10.71 18.63 10.69
N GLU A 151 -11.45 17.73 11.33
CA GLU A 151 -11.10 16.30 11.39
C GLU A 151 -11.21 15.61 10.03
N ALA A 152 -12.26 15.91 9.25
CA ALA A 152 -12.42 15.39 7.90
C ALA A 152 -11.29 15.88 6.98
N GLN A 153 -10.97 17.18 7.03
CA GLN A 153 -9.88 17.77 6.26
C GLN A 153 -8.53 17.14 6.60
N ALA A 154 -8.22 16.99 7.89
CA ALA A 154 -6.96 16.39 8.32
C ALA A 154 -6.86 14.91 7.91
N THR A 155 -7.91 14.12 8.16
CA THR A 155 -7.90 12.68 7.88
C THR A 155 -7.85 12.39 6.38
N VAL A 156 -8.75 13.00 5.61
CA VAL A 156 -8.79 12.83 4.15
C VAL A 156 -7.51 13.37 3.52
N GLY A 157 -6.95 14.47 4.05
CA GLY A 157 -5.67 15.03 3.61
C GLY A 157 -4.51 14.04 3.76
N VAL A 158 -4.37 13.40 4.93
CA VAL A 158 -3.34 12.38 5.15
C VAL A 158 -3.54 11.19 4.21
N LEU A 159 -4.75 10.65 4.12
CA LEU A 159 -5.03 9.51 3.24
C LEU A 159 -4.82 9.84 1.75
N ARG A 160 -5.03 11.10 1.35
CA ARG A 160 -4.74 11.57 -0.01
C ARG A 160 -3.23 11.62 -0.27
N LEU A 161 -2.44 12.10 0.70
CA LEU A 161 -0.97 12.05 0.59
C LEU A 161 -0.46 10.60 0.44
N VAL A 162 -1.08 9.65 1.15
CA VAL A 162 -0.79 8.22 0.99
C VAL A 162 -1.13 7.76 -0.43
N GLN A 163 -2.33 8.08 -0.92
CA GLN A 163 -2.75 7.73 -2.27
C GLN A 163 -1.79 8.29 -3.33
N GLU A 164 -1.37 9.56 -3.19
CA GLU A 164 -0.42 10.19 -4.10
C GLU A 164 0.95 9.51 -4.07
N HIS A 165 1.41 9.10 -2.88
CA HIS A 165 2.64 8.33 -2.75
C HIS A 165 2.51 6.97 -3.44
N VAL A 166 1.47 6.20 -3.14
CA VAL A 166 1.22 4.88 -3.74
C VAL A 166 1.14 4.98 -5.26
N ALA A 167 0.46 5.99 -5.79
CA ALA A 167 0.32 6.20 -7.23
C ALA A 167 1.65 6.56 -7.92
N ARG A 168 2.55 7.28 -7.24
CA ARG A 168 3.84 7.72 -7.83
C ARG A 168 5.00 6.76 -7.58
N ARG A 169 5.00 6.05 -6.46
CA ARG A 169 6.16 5.30 -5.94
C ARG A 169 5.88 3.83 -5.66
N GLY A 170 4.63 3.39 -5.84
CA GLY A 170 4.19 2.07 -5.42
C GLY A 170 3.85 2.02 -3.93
N PRO A 171 3.18 0.95 -3.49
CA PRO A 171 2.72 0.80 -2.10
C PRO A 171 3.81 0.39 -1.12
N GLU A 172 4.99 -0.04 -1.57
CA GLU A 172 6.00 -0.68 -0.72
C GLU A 172 6.55 0.23 0.39
N GLY A 173 6.51 1.56 0.19
CA GLY A 173 6.89 2.54 1.20
C GLY A 173 5.84 2.78 2.30
N ILE A 174 4.64 2.23 2.16
CA ILE A 174 3.54 2.38 3.12
C ILE A 174 3.25 1.01 3.73
N GLY A 175 3.28 0.92 5.05
CA GLY A 175 2.98 -0.33 5.76
C GLY A 175 1.46 -0.53 5.89
N THR A 176 0.88 -0.10 7.01
CA THR A 176 -0.55 -0.25 7.31
C THR A 176 -1.18 1.03 7.86
N LEU A 177 -2.51 1.13 7.71
CA LEU A 177 -3.34 2.10 8.43
C LEU A 177 -3.75 1.51 9.78
N ILE A 178 -3.15 1.98 10.87
CA ILE A 178 -3.39 1.49 12.23
C ILE A 178 -4.49 2.31 12.89
N VAL A 179 -5.54 1.64 13.36
CA VAL A 179 -6.65 2.26 14.09
C VAL A 179 -6.44 2.05 15.59
N SER A 180 -6.09 3.11 16.29
CA SER A 180 -5.91 3.11 17.76
C SER A 180 -7.27 3.16 18.44
N MET A 181 -7.36 2.60 19.65
CA MET A 181 -8.58 2.49 20.44
C MET A 181 -9.70 1.83 19.62
N THR A 182 -9.40 0.70 18.97
CA THR A 182 -10.39 -0.05 18.18
C THR A 182 -11.39 -0.72 19.11
N ARG A 183 -12.64 -0.27 19.06
CA ARG A 183 -13.74 -0.75 19.92
C ARG A 183 -14.54 -1.85 19.25
N ASP A 184 -14.82 -1.68 17.96
CA ASP A 184 -15.56 -2.62 17.11
C ASP A 184 -15.19 -2.51 15.62
N GLU A 185 -15.81 -3.33 14.76
CA GLU A 185 -15.49 -3.38 13.33
C GLU A 185 -15.84 -2.08 12.58
N THR A 186 -16.75 -1.24 13.11
CA THR A 186 -17.12 0.02 12.47
C THR A 186 -15.96 1.01 12.50
N ASP A 187 -15.11 0.96 13.53
CA ASP A 187 -13.89 1.78 13.62
C ASP A 187 -12.91 1.50 12.48
N LEU A 188 -12.81 0.24 12.05
CA LEU A 188 -11.96 -0.19 10.94
C LEU A 188 -12.61 0.12 9.59
N LEU A 189 -13.92 -0.13 9.47
CA LEU A 189 -14.68 0.13 8.24
C LEU A 189 -14.76 1.63 7.91
N ASN A 190 -14.75 2.50 8.92
CA ASN A 190 -14.65 3.96 8.75
C ASN A 190 -13.41 4.35 7.93
N VAL A 191 -12.28 3.63 8.09
CA VAL A 191 -11.06 3.92 7.34
C VAL A 191 -11.25 3.69 5.84
N TYR A 192 -11.99 2.64 5.44
CA TYR A 192 -12.33 2.44 4.03
C TYR A 192 -13.23 3.55 3.50
N LEU A 193 -14.19 4.01 4.30
CA LEU A 193 -15.10 5.07 3.89
C LEU A 193 -14.35 6.41 3.73
N LEU A 194 -13.44 6.74 4.64
CA LEU A 194 -12.54 7.89 4.55
C LEU A 194 -11.55 7.75 3.40
N GLY A 195 -11.02 6.55 3.19
CA GLY A 195 -10.11 6.22 2.09
C GLY A 195 -10.78 6.39 0.72
N ARG A 196 -12.09 6.15 0.60
CA ARG A 196 -12.87 6.44 -0.61
C ARG A 196 -12.88 7.94 -0.91
N GLU A 197 -13.09 8.80 0.09
CA GLU A 197 -13.03 10.27 -0.09
C GLU A 197 -11.63 10.78 -0.47
N ALA A 198 -10.59 10.04 -0.08
CA ALA A 198 -9.20 10.34 -0.41
C ALA A 198 -8.73 9.73 -1.75
N GLY A 199 -9.51 8.84 -2.36
CA GLY A 199 -9.12 8.07 -3.55
C GLY A 199 -8.19 6.88 -3.28
N LEU A 200 -7.90 6.57 -2.01
CA LEU A 200 -7.09 5.42 -1.58
C LEU A 200 -7.84 4.07 -1.70
N VAL A 201 -9.17 4.16 -1.77
CA VAL A 201 -10.04 3.02 -2.07
C VAL A 201 -10.49 3.15 -3.51
N ARG A 202 -10.18 2.14 -4.32
CA ARG A 202 -10.50 2.08 -5.74
C ARG A 202 -11.68 1.15 -6.00
N HIS A 203 -12.39 1.43 -7.08
CA HIS A 203 -13.54 0.63 -7.53
C HIS A 203 -13.10 -0.47 -8.50
N THR A 204 -13.45 -1.71 -8.20
CA THR A 204 -13.29 -2.86 -9.11
C THR A 204 -14.67 -3.41 -9.52
N PRO A 205 -14.76 -4.30 -10.53
CA PRO A 205 -16.01 -4.96 -10.88
C PRO A 205 -16.67 -5.71 -9.70
N GLU A 206 -15.88 -6.17 -8.72
CA GLU A 206 -16.32 -6.89 -7.53
C GLU A 206 -16.69 -5.95 -6.36
N GLY A 207 -16.36 -4.65 -6.49
CA GLY A 207 -16.68 -3.60 -5.54
C GLY A 207 -15.44 -2.82 -5.06
N LEU A 208 -15.60 -2.10 -3.95
CA LEU A 208 -14.50 -1.30 -3.40
C LEU A 208 -13.40 -2.17 -2.79
N VAL A 209 -12.15 -1.76 -3.00
CA VAL A 209 -10.92 -2.32 -2.41
C VAL A 209 -9.94 -1.21 -2.03
N SER A 210 -9.19 -1.38 -0.95
CA SER A 210 -8.09 -0.47 -0.61
C SER A 210 -6.74 -1.00 -1.08
N ASP A 211 -5.84 -0.09 -1.44
CA ASP A 211 -4.45 -0.43 -1.74
C ASP A 211 -3.56 -0.48 -0.50
N VAL A 212 -4.07 -0.18 0.70
CA VAL A 212 -3.31 -0.25 1.96
C VAL A 212 -4.10 -1.07 2.98
N PRO A 213 -3.46 -2.00 3.72
CA PRO A 213 -4.14 -2.76 4.77
C PRO A 213 -4.59 -1.84 5.91
N VAL A 214 -5.67 -2.25 6.59
CA VAL A 214 -6.18 -1.62 7.81
C VAL A 214 -5.95 -2.58 8.96
N THR A 215 -5.28 -2.12 10.01
CA THR A 215 -4.87 -2.93 11.16
C THR A 215 -5.54 -2.41 12.42
N PRO A 216 -6.31 -3.25 13.14
CA PRO A 216 -6.78 -2.88 14.47
C PRO A 216 -5.62 -2.83 15.45
N LEU A 217 -5.65 -1.84 16.33
CA LEU A 217 -4.88 -1.80 17.56
C LEU A 217 -5.84 -1.91 18.75
N PHE A 218 -5.76 -3.02 19.47
CA PHE A 218 -6.48 -3.25 20.72
C PHE A 218 -5.57 -2.86 21.89
N GLU A 219 -5.95 -1.78 22.59
CA GLU A 219 -5.13 -1.14 23.64
C GLU A 219 -5.63 -1.51 25.03
N THR A 220 -6.95 -1.44 25.28
CA THR A 220 -7.49 -1.73 26.61
C THR A 220 -7.77 -3.22 26.82
N ILE A 221 -7.84 -3.67 28.08
CA ILE A 221 -8.27 -5.04 28.44
C ILE A 221 -9.63 -5.37 27.82
N ASP A 222 -10.56 -4.41 27.85
CA ASP A 222 -11.89 -4.54 27.30
C ASP A 222 -11.88 -4.68 25.77
N ASP A 223 -11.02 -3.92 25.09
CA ASP A 223 -10.83 -4.04 23.64
C ASP A 223 -10.22 -5.40 23.28
N LEU A 224 -9.21 -5.84 24.04
CA LEU A 224 -8.58 -7.15 23.84
C LEU A 224 -9.57 -8.29 24.07
N ALA A 225 -10.42 -8.20 25.09
CA ALA A 225 -11.48 -9.18 25.35
C ALA A 225 -12.52 -9.22 24.20
N ARG A 226 -12.83 -8.07 23.60
CA ARG A 226 -13.74 -7.97 22.45
C ARG A 226 -13.11 -8.38 21.12
N SER A 227 -11.78 -8.37 21.00
CA SER A 227 -11.06 -8.62 19.74
C SER A 227 -11.50 -9.90 19.01
N GLY A 228 -11.82 -10.96 19.77
CA GLY A 228 -12.30 -12.25 19.23
C GLY A 228 -13.65 -12.17 18.50
N ALA A 229 -14.48 -11.15 18.77
CA ALA A 229 -15.71 -10.88 18.04
C ALA A 229 -15.50 -9.82 16.93
N VAL A 230 -14.70 -8.80 17.21
CA VAL A 230 -14.41 -7.70 16.28
C VAL A 230 -13.71 -8.21 15.02
N LEU A 231 -12.67 -9.03 15.18
CA LEU A 231 -11.84 -9.47 14.05
C LEU A 231 -12.64 -10.35 13.06
N PRO A 232 -13.41 -11.38 13.48
CA PRO A 232 -14.26 -12.11 12.54
C PRO A 232 -15.30 -11.23 11.85
N ALA A 233 -15.94 -10.30 12.55
CA ALA A 233 -16.93 -9.39 11.96
C ALA A 233 -16.30 -8.49 10.89
N PHE A 234 -15.10 -7.95 11.17
CA PHE A 234 -14.34 -7.17 10.21
C PHE A 234 -13.91 -7.99 8.99
N LEU A 235 -13.38 -9.20 9.21
CA LEU A 235 -12.94 -10.12 8.15
C LEU A 235 -14.10 -10.70 7.32
N ASP A 236 -15.32 -10.74 7.86
CA ASP A 236 -16.51 -11.17 7.14
C ASP A 236 -17.07 -10.08 6.22
N HIS A 237 -16.79 -8.81 6.51
CA HIS A 237 -17.31 -7.71 5.71
C HIS A 237 -16.81 -7.75 4.25
N PRO A 238 -17.69 -7.56 3.23
CA PRO A 238 -17.30 -7.72 1.82
C PRO A 238 -16.12 -6.85 1.37
N VAL A 239 -16.07 -5.59 1.81
CA VAL A 239 -14.96 -4.68 1.45
C VAL A 239 -13.61 -5.19 1.97
N THR A 240 -13.60 -5.76 3.18
CA THR A 240 -12.40 -6.27 3.83
C THR A 240 -11.91 -7.50 3.08
N ARG A 241 -12.80 -8.45 2.80
CA ARG A 241 -12.47 -9.67 2.03
C ARG A 241 -11.86 -9.34 0.68
N ARG A 242 -12.47 -8.43 -0.07
CA ARG A 242 -11.95 -8.01 -1.38
C ARG A 242 -10.62 -7.28 -1.26
N THR A 243 -10.47 -6.43 -0.25
CA THR A 243 -9.21 -5.73 0.01
C THR A 243 -8.10 -6.74 0.31
N LEU A 244 -8.32 -7.68 1.23
CA LEU A 244 -7.33 -8.68 1.60
C LEU A 244 -6.96 -9.60 0.43
N GLU A 245 -7.93 -9.95 -0.44
CA GLU A 245 -7.66 -10.70 -1.67
C GLU A 245 -6.87 -9.88 -2.70
N ALA A 246 -7.21 -8.61 -2.89
CA ALA A 246 -6.47 -7.71 -3.78
C ALA A 246 -5.01 -7.55 -3.32
N LEU A 247 -4.80 -7.39 -2.01
CA LEU A 247 -3.47 -7.32 -1.40
C LEU A 247 -2.72 -8.66 -1.54
N ARG A 248 -3.40 -9.79 -1.35
CA ARG A 248 -2.82 -11.12 -1.57
C ARG A 248 -2.27 -11.27 -2.99
N VAL A 249 -3.07 -10.93 -4.00
CA VAL A 249 -2.68 -11.02 -5.41
C VAL A 249 -1.53 -10.06 -5.72
N ARG A 250 -1.64 -8.80 -5.28
CA ARG A 250 -0.61 -7.77 -5.49
C ARG A 250 0.75 -8.16 -4.92
N ASP A 251 0.74 -8.75 -3.72
CA ASP A 251 1.95 -9.12 -3.00
C ASP A 251 2.43 -10.55 -3.33
N GLY A 252 1.72 -11.28 -4.21
CA GLY A 252 2.09 -12.65 -4.59
C GLY A 252 2.01 -13.65 -3.45
N ARG A 253 1.08 -13.47 -2.49
CA ARG A 253 0.95 -14.31 -1.29
C ARG A 253 0.07 -15.53 -1.55
N GLU A 254 0.39 -16.64 -0.88
CA GLU A 254 -0.42 -17.87 -0.94
C GLU A 254 -1.80 -17.70 -0.30
N ARG A 255 -1.89 -16.87 0.75
CA ARG A 255 -3.13 -16.61 1.50
C ARG A 255 -3.26 -15.13 1.88
N PRO A 256 -4.50 -14.63 2.08
CA PRO A 256 -4.70 -13.29 2.60
C PRO A 256 -4.05 -13.12 3.99
N LEU A 257 -3.52 -11.94 4.29
CA LEU A 257 -2.91 -11.61 5.59
C LEU A 257 -3.68 -10.46 6.23
N GLN A 258 -4.06 -10.62 7.50
CA GLN A 258 -4.54 -9.55 8.35
C GLN A 258 -3.60 -9.40 9.54
N ASP A 259 -2.97 -8.24 9.66
CA ASP A 259 -2.17 -7.90 10.84
C ASP A 259 -3.07 -7.39 11.97
N VAL A 260 -2.68 -7.64 13.21
CA VAL A 260 -3.37 -7.17 14.42
C VAL A 260 -2.30 -6.66 15.37
N MET A 261 -2.46 -5.42 15.84
CA MET A 261 -1.57 -4.81 16.82
C MET A 261 -2.18 -4.94 18.22
N ILE A 262 -1.34 -5.26 19.20
CA ILE A 262 -1.74 -5.39 20.61
C ILE A 262 -0.93 -4.37 21.41
N GLY A 263 -1.62 -3.48 22.11
CA GLY A 263 -1.02 -2.56 23.08
C GLY A 263 -0.97 -3.21 24.46
N TYR A 264 0.18 -3.19 25.12
CA TYR A 264 0.36 -3.74 26.47
C TYR A 264 0.59 -2.64 27.54
N SER A 265 0.71 -1.38 27.10
CA SER A 265 1.22 -0.27 27.93
C SER A 265 0.17 0.79 28.27
N ASP A 266 -1.04 0.67 27.73
CA ASP A 266 -2.15 1.62 27.92
C ASP A 266 -3.19 1.10 28.93
#